data_AF-A0AB39KSN2-F1
#
_entry.id   AF-A0AB39KSN2-F1
#
_cell.length_a   1.000
_cell.length_b   1.000
_cell.length_c   1.000
_cell.angle_alpha   90.00
_cell.angle_beta   90.00
_cell.angle_gamma   90.00
#
_symmetry.space_group_name_H-M   'P 1'
#
loop_
_entity.id
_entity.type
_entity.pdbx_description
1 polymer ?
#
loop_
_entity_poly.entity_id
_entity_poly.type
_entity_poly.pdbx_seq_one_letter_code
_entity_poly.pdbx_strand_id
1 'polypeptide(L)'
;MTAPAALFFISAVTTTLALFAPVGWMALALFTPAMLSFAFMLPCAFGAGHLVAGRGREALASSLGMVGSGLLGPALGPLLVGVVSDAATTASIPNGLGLGLLIVPTASVLAGVACLVANRRIFDAYFSRR
;
A
#
# COMPACT_ATOMS: atom_id res chain seq x y z
N MET A 1 -13.97 3.06 2.03
CA MET A 1 -12.50 2.93 1.91
C MET A 1 -11.72 4.09 2.56
N THR A 2 -12.36 4.91 3.41
CA THR A 2 -11.70 6.03 4.12
C THR A 2 -10.80 5.58 5.26
N ALA A 3 -11.22 4.58 6.04
CA ALA A 3 -10.42 3.99 7.12
C ALA A 3 -9.06 3.43 6.64
N PRO A 4 -8.99 2.55 5.61
CA PRO A 4 -7.70 2.09 5.10
C PRO A 4 -6.86 3.23 4.52
N ALA A 5 -7.47 4.26 3.91
CA ALA A 5 -6.72 5.42 3.41
C ALA A 5 -5.99 6.18 4.53
N ALA A 6 -6.68 6.46 5.64
CA ALA A 6 -6.07 7.12 6.79
C ALA A 6 -4.92 6.28 7.37
N LEU A 7 -5.11 4.97 7.49
CA LEU A 7 -4.07 4.06 7.97
C LEU A 7 -2.87 4.01 7.02
N PHE A 8 -3.06 4.09 5.71
CA PHE A 8 -1.94 4.16 4.77
C PHE A 8 -1.13 5.46 4.89
N PHE A 9 -1.78 6.60 5.13
CA PHE A 9 -1.06 7.85 5.37
C PHE A 9 -0.28 7.81 6.69
N ILE A 10 -0.87 7.29 7.76
CA ILE A 10 -0.17 7.06 9.03
C ILE A 10 1.02 6.13 8.81
N SER A 11 0.79 5.01 8.12
CA SER A 11 1.83 4.02 7.82
C SER A 11 2.96 4.60 7.00
N ALA A 12 2.68 5.49 6.04
CA ALA A 12 3.72 6.15 5.26
C ALA A 12 4.66 6.98 6.15
N VAL A 13 4.08 7.75 7.09
CA VAL A 13 4.87 8.55 8.04
C VAL A 13 5.68 7.63 8.95
N THR A 14 5.05 6.63 9.57
CA THR A 14 5.74 5.78 10.55
C THR A 14 6.77 4.86 9.88
N THR A 15 6.52 4.37 8.66
CA THR A 15 7.50 3.58 7.89
C THR A 15 8.71 4.43 7.53
N THR A 16 8.50 5.69 7.13
CA THR A 16 9.62 6.62 6.86
C THR A 16 10.48 6.81 8.10
N LEU A 17 9.85 7.05 9.27
CA LEU A 17 10.57 7.18 10.53
C LEU A 17 11.27 5.88 10.94
N ALA A 18 10.66 4.72 10.69
CA ALA A 18 11.20 3.41 11.02
C ALA A 18 12.50 3.11 10.24
N LEU A 19 12.56 3.49 8.96
CA LEU A 19 13.71 3.26 8.09
C LEU A 19 14.97 3.99 8.53
N PHE A 20 14.83 5.06 9.30
CA PHE A 20 15.95 5.86 9.82
C PHE A 20 16.01 5.88 11.36
N ALA A 21 15.26 5.00 12.02
CA ALA A 21 15.28 4.91 13.47
C ALA A 21 16.64 4.38 13.97
N PRO A 22 17.31 5.09 14.90
CA PRO A 22 18.62 4.66 15.41
C PRO A 22 18.57 3.43 16.32
N VAL A 23 17.38 3.01 16.77
CA VAL A 23 17.22 1.91 17.74
C VAL A 23 16.18 0.90 17.24
N GLY A 24 16.53 -0.39 17.27
CA GLY A 24 15.73 -1.46 16.69
C GLY A 24 14.31 -1.59 17.24
N TRP A 25 14.11 -1.45 18.56
CA TRP A 25 12.77 -1.54 19.15
C TRP A 25 11.85 -0.40 18.66
N MET A 26 12.41 0.78 18.44
CA MET A 26 11.67 1.92 17.91
C MET A 26 11.30 1.69 16.46
N ALA A 27 12.21 1.13 15.65
CA ALA A 27 11.90 0.73 14.28
C ALA A 27 10.74 -0.29 14.23
N LEU A 28 10.77 -1.33 15.07
CA LEU A 28 9.71 -2.34 15.18
C LEU A 28 8.36 -1.72 15.54
N ALA A 29 8.34 -0.82 16.54
CA ALA A 29 7.13 -0.11 16.93
C ALA A 29 6.57 0.74 15.78
N LEU A 30 7.45 1.45 15.06
CA LEU A 30 7.08 2.33 13.93
C LEU A 30 6.65 1.56 12.67
N PHE A 31 7.07 0.30 12.49
CA PHE A 31 6.56 -0.57 11.44
C PHE A 31 5.19 -1.20 11.76
N THR A 32 4.75 -1.18 13.01
CA THR A 32 3.48 -1.82 13.43
C THR A 32 2.25 -1.23 12.72
N PRO A 33 2.10 0.10 12.57
CA PRO A 33 0.98 0.68 11.82
C PRO A 33 0.92 0.23 10.36
N ALA A 34 2.08 -0.04 9.74
CA ALA A 34 2.13 -0.53 8.36
C ALA A 34 1.42 -1.89 8.24
N MET A 35 1.70 -2.84 9.14
CA MET A 35 1.00 -4.13 9.16
C MET A 35 -0.50 -3.97 9.43
N LEU A 36 -0.88 -3.05 10.33
CA LEU A 36 -2.28 -2.77 10.64
C LEU A 36 -3.03 -2.24 9.39
N SER A 37 -2.41 -1.37 8.58
CA SER A 37 -3.05 -0.84 7.38
C SER A 37 -3.46 -1.94 6.39
N PHE A 38 -2.63 -2.98 6.23
CA PHE A 38 -2.95 -4.14 5.38
C PHE A 38 -4.14 -4.94 5.91
N ALA A 39 -4.23 -5.13 7.24
CA ALA A 39 -5.34 -5.85 7.85
C ALA A 39 -6.70 -5.21 7.58
N PHE A 40 -6.76 -3.87 7.50
CA PHE A 40 -7.98 -3.15 7.15
C PHE A 40 -8.20 -3.04 5.63
N MET A 41 -7.13 -2.95 4.85
CA MET A 41 -7.23 -2.84 3.40
C MET A 41 -7.84 -4.11 2.78
N LEU A 42 -7.37 -5.29 3.18
CA LEU A 42 -7.77 -6.57 2.56
C LEU A 42 -9.30 -6.78 2.56
N PRO A 43 -10.01 -6.73 3.70
CA PRO A 43 -11.47 -6.89 3.72
C PRO A 43 -12.19 -5.80 2.93
N CYS A 44 -11.72 -4.55 3.03
CA CYS A 44 -12.31 -3.42 2.32
C CYS A 44 -12.18 -3.56 0.80
N ALA A 45 -11.02 -4.01 0.31
CA ALA A 45 -10.73 -4.15 -1.11
C ALA A 45 -11.54 -5.29 -1.72
N PHE A 46 -11.61 -6.46 -1.08
CA PHE A 46 -12.46 -7.56 -1.55
C PHE A 46 -13.94 -7.20 -1.51
N GLY A 47 -14.43 -6.61 -0.41
CA GLY A 47 -15.82 -6.17 -0.31
C GLY A 47 -16.20 -5.13 -1.37
N ALA A 48 -15.35 -4.12 -1.58
CA ALA A 48 -15.56 -3.13 -2.65
C ALA A 48 -15.50 -3.76 -4.05
N GLY A 49 -14.56 -4.67 -4.29
CA GLY A 49 -14.45 -5.39 -5.55
C GLY A 49 -15.69 -6.24 -5.86
N HIS A 50 -16.24 -6.93 -4.87
CA HIS A 50 -17.49 -7.70 -5.00
C HIS A 50 -18.69 -6.80 -5.29
N LEU A 51 -18.82 -5.68 -4.59
CA LEU A 51 -19.88 -4.70 -4.84
C LEU A 51 -19.84 -4.17 -6.27
N VAL A 52 -18.65 -3.83 -6.78
CA VAL A 52 -18.46 -3.31 -8.14
C VAL A 52 -18.71 -4.39 -9.20
N ALA A 53 -18.31 -5.63 -8.95
CA ALA A 53 -18.48 -6.73 -9.89
C ALA A 53 -19.95 -7.16 -10.05
N GLY A 54 -20.74 -7.03 -8.98
CA GLY A 54 -22.13 -7.46 -8.93
C GLY A 54 -22.31 -8.97 -8.74
N ARG A 55 -23.56 -9.38 -8.50
CA ARG A 55 -23.92 -10.77 -8.18
C ARG A 55 -23.49 -11.73 -9.29
N GLY A 56 -22.92 -12.86 -8.88
CA GLY A 56 -22.44 -13.92 -9.79
C GLY A 56 -21.06 -13.68 -10.41
N ARG A 57 -20.41 -12.54 -10.11
CA ARG A 57 -19.06 -12.20 -10.62
C ARG A 57 -18.01 -12.01 -9.53
N GLU A 58 -18.35 -12.35 -8.28
CA GLU A 58 -17.51 -12.17 -7.09
C GLU A 58 -16.21 -12.98 -7.18
N ALA A 59 -16.28 -14.22 -7.67
CA ALA A 59 -15.11 -15.07 -7.88
C ALA A 59 -14.11 -14.44 -8.86
N LEU A 60 -14.61 -13.90 -9.98
CA LEU A 60 -13.78 -13.20 -10.96
C LEU A 60 -13.11 -11.97 -10.35
N ALA A 61 -13.84 -11.19 -9.55
CA ALA A 61 -13.30 -10.02 -8.86
C ALA A 61 -12.19 -10.39 -7.87
N SER A 62 -12.38 -11.45 -7.08
CA SER A 62 -11.34 -11.97 -6.19
C SER A 62 -10.11 -12.45 -6.97
N SER A 63 -10.30 -13.22 -8.05
CA SER A 63 -9.21 -13.72 -8.88
C SER A 63 -8.40 -12.59 -9.50
N LEU A 64 -9.07 -11.58 -10.08
CA LEU A 64 -8.40 -10.38 -10.61
C LEU A 64 -7.64 -9.62 -9.52
N GLY A 65 -8.23 -9.47 -8.33
CA GLY A 65 -7.58 -8.82 -7.20
C GLY A 65 -6.32 -9.55 -6.75
N MET A 66 -6.37 -10.88 -6.65
CA MET A 66 -5.21 -11.70 -6.26
C MET A 66 -4.13 -11.71 -7.34
N VAL A 67 -4.49 -11.87 -8.60
CA VAL A 67 -3.54 -11.83 -9.73
C VAL A 67 -2.88 -10.45 -9.83
N GLY A 68 -3.68 -9.38 -9.75
CA GLY A 68 -3.17 -8.01 -9.81
C GLY A 68 -2.22 -7.68 -8.66
N SER A 69 -2.59 -8.03 -7.42
CA SER A 69 -1.75 -7.78 -6.25
C SER A 69 -0.50 -8.67 -6.20
N GLY A 70 -0.61 -9.93 -6.62
CA GLY A 70 0.51 -10.88 -6.67
C GLY A 70 1.51 -10.61 -7.79
N LEU A 71 1.07 -10.07 -8.93
CA LEU A 71 1.96 -9.68 -10.03
C LEU A 71 2.63 -8.33 -9.76
N LEU A 72 1.86 -7.29 -9.42
CA LEU A 72 2.42 -5.93 -9.40
C LEU A 72 3.27 -5.65 -8.16
N GLY A 73 2.83 -6.07 -6.97
CA GLY A 73 3.53 -5.77 -5.72
C GLY A 73 4.83 -6.58 -5.59
N PRO A 74 4.74 -7.90 -5.43
CA PRO A 74 5.91 -8.77 -5.23
C PRO A 74 6.88 -8.82 -6.42
N ALA A 75 6.43 -8.70 -7.67
CA ALA A 75 7.34 -8.81 -8.81
C ALA A 75 8.10 -7.50 -9.09
N LEU A 76 7.45 -6.34 -8.92
CA LEU A 76 8.08 -5.04 -9.23
C LEU A 76 8.72 -4.38 -8.00
N GLY A 77 8.16 -4.60 -6.80
CA GLY A 77 8.63 -3.96 -5.57
C GLY A 77 10.12 -4.19 -5.31
N PRO A 78 10.60 -5.44 -5.21
CA PRO A 78 12.02 -5.73 -4.98
C PRO A 78 12.94 -5.20 -6.08
N LEU A 79 12.50 -5.23 -7.34
CA LEU A 79 13.27 -4.68 -8.46
C LEU A 79 13.46 -3.17 -8.33
N LEU A 80 12.40 -2.42 -8.04
CA LEU A 80 12.49 -0.97 -7.87
C LEU A 80 13.36 -0.61 -6.66
N VAL A 81 13.19 -1.31 -5.53
CA VAL A 81 14.02 -1.12 -4.33
C VAL A 81 15.48 -1.41 -4.63
N GLY A 82 15.77 -2.51 -5.34
CA GLY A 82 17.13 -2.90 -5.73
C GLY A 82 17.79 -1.84 -6.61
N VAL A 83 17.12 -1.40 -7.67
CA VAL A 83 17.67 -0.36 -8.58
C VAL A 83 18.03 0.92 -7.83
N VAL A 84 17.16 1.39 -6.94
CA VAL A 84 17.43 2.62 -6.15
C VAL A 84 18.55 2.38 -5.13
N SER A 85 18.55 1.23 -4.46
CA SER A 85 19.58 0.86 -3.48
C SER A 85 20.97 0.75 -4.12
N ASP A 86 21.06 0.13 -5.30
CA ASP A 86 22.31 -0.04 -6.03
C ASP A 86 22.83 1.31 -6.56
N ALA A 87 21.93 2.16 -7.08
CA ALA A 87 22.29 3.52 -7.49
C ALA A 87 22.82 4.36 -6.32
N ALA A 88 22.21 4.26 -5.12
CA ALA A 88 22.71 4.94 -3.93
C ALA A 88 24.08 4.40 -3.47
N THR A 89 24.26 3.08 -3.55
CA THR A 89 25.51 2.42 -3.15
C THR A 89 26.66 2.78 -4.10
N THR A 90 26.42 2.80 -5.40
CA THR A 90 27.41 3.23 -6.40
C THR A 90 27.78 4.71 -6.26
N ALA A 91 26.86 5.55 -5.78
CA ALA A 91 27.12 6.94 -5.41
C ALA A 91 27.81 7.11 -4.04
N SER A 92 28.22 6.02 -3.38
CA SER A 92 28.83 6.02 -2.04
C SER A 92 27.96 6.65 -0.95
N ILE A 93 26.63 6.63 -1.11
CA ILE A 93 25.69 7.13 -0.10
C ILE A 93 25.51 6.04 0.96
N PRO A 94 25.72 6.35 2.26
CA PRO A 94 25.48 5.39 3.32
C PRO A 94 23.99 5.05 3.41
N ASN A 95 23.67 3.80 3.76
CA ASN A 95 22.30 3.30 3.88
C ASN A 95 21.48 3.34 2.57
N GLY A 96 22.08 2.91 1.46
CA GLY A 96 21.40 2.81 0.16
C GLY A 96 20.11 1.97 0.19
N LEU A 97 20.07 0.90 0.98
CA LEU A 97 18.87 0.08 1.15
C LEU A 97 17.72 0.87 1.81
N GLY A 98 18.01 1.67 2.85
CA GLY A 98 17.01 2.52 3.48
C GLY A 98 16.41 3.54 2.50
N LEU A 99 17.24 4.09 1.60
CA LEU A 99 16.77 4.95 0.51
C LEU A 99 15.92 4.20 -0.50
N GLY A 100 16.32 2.98 -0.91
CA GLY A 100 15.51 2.13 -1.78
C GLY A 100 14.14 1.80 -1.16
N LEU A 101 14.10 1.52 0.14
CA LEU A 101 12.88 1.21 0.86
C LEU A 101 11.94 2.41 1.05
N LEU A 102 12.34 3.65 0.74
CA LEU A 102 11.42 4.80 0.64
C LEU A 102 10.34 4.64 -0.44
N ILE A 103 10.51 3.68 -1.35
CA ILE A 103 9.44 3.25 -2.26
C ILE A 103 8.21 2.76 -1.47
N VAL A 104 8.39 2.12 -0.32
CA VAL A 104 7.29 1.59 0.51
C VAL A 104 6.36 2.68 1.06
N PRO A 105 6.85 3.71 1.78
CA PRO A 105 5.98 4.81 2.23
C PRO A 105 5.41 5.60 1.06
N THR A 106 6.14 5.75 -0.05
CA THR A 106 5.62 6.38 -1.28
C THR A 106 4.42 5.59 -1.84
N ALA A 107 4.56 4.27 -1.97
CA ALA A 107 3.48 3.39 -2.39
C ALA A 107 2.30 3.41 -1.42
N SER A 108 2.56 3.54 -0.11
CA SER A 108 1.51 3.68 0.90
C SER A 108 0.70 4.97 0.70
N VAL A 109 1.34 6.11 0.44
CA VAL A 109 0.62 7.36 0.10
C VAL A 109 -0.23 7.17 -1.15
N LEU A 110 0.33 6.58 -2.21
CA LEU A 110 -0.40 6.32 -3.45
C LEU A 110 -1.60 5.37 -3.24
N ALA A 111 -1.44 4.33 -2.43
CA ALA A 111 -2.52 3.42 -2.05
C ALA A 111 -3.62 4.14 -1.24
N GLY A 112 -3.23 5.04 -0.33
CA GLY A 112 -4.16 5.89 0.40
C GLY A 112 -4.99 6.79 -0.53
N VAL A 113 -4.32 7.45 -1.49
CA VAL A 113 -5.00 8.25 -2.52
C VAL A 113 -5.93 7.38 -3.38
N ALA A 114 -5.47 6.21 -3.83
CA ALA A 114 -6.28 5.28 -4.61
C ALA A 114 -7.53 4.82 -3.84
N CYS A 115 -7.42 4.57 -2.53
CA CYS A 115 -8.55 4.25 -1.66
C CYS A 115 -9.57 5.40 -1.61
N LEU A 116 -9.13 6.66 -1.51
CA LEU A 116 -10.03 7.82 -1.52
C LEU A 116 -10.72 7.99 -2.87
N VAL A 117 -9.99 7.83 -3.97
CA VAL A 117 -10.55 7.88 -5.33
C VAL A 117 -11.58 6.79 -5.54
N ALA A 118 -11.27 5.54 -5.15
CA ALA A 118 -12.19 4.42 -5.24
C ALA A 118 -13.44 4.65 -4.39
N ASN A 119 -13.29 5.20 -3.17
CA ASN A 119 -14.42 5.55 -2.31
C ASN A 119 -15.38 6.53 -2.99
N ARG A 120 -14.84 7.60 -3.59
CA ARG A 120 -15.64 8.60 -4.31
C ARG A 120 -16.37 7.97 -5.50
N ARG A 121 -15.66 7.21 -6.35
CA ARG A 121 -16.26 6.57 -7.54
C ARG A 121 -17.37 5.58 -7.19
N ILE A 122 -17.20 4.78 -6.14
CA ILE A 122 -18.23 3.85 -5.69
C ILE A 122 -19.43 4.62 -5.11
N PHE A 123 -19.17 5.68 -4.33
CA PHE A 123 -20.25 6.51 -3.79
C PHE A 123 -21.08 7.14 -4.91
N ASP A 124 -20.43 7.74 -5.90
CA ASP A 124 -21.11 8.40 -7.03
C ASP A 124 -21.92 7.41 -7.87
N ALA A 125 -21.39 6.21 -8.09
CA ALA A 125 -22.04 5.18 -8.90
C ALA A 125 -23.28 4.57 -8.24
N TYR A 126 -23.27 4.39 -6.92
CA TYR A 126 -24.31 3.61 -6.21
C TYR A 126 -25.22 4.43 -5.31
N PHE A 127 -24.78 5.59 -4.84
CA PHE A 127 -25.48 6.37 -3.81
C PHE A 127 -25.87 7.78 -4.26
N SER A 128 -25.17 8.38 -5.22
CA SER A 128 -25.54 9.70 -5.77
C SER A 128 -26.62 9.65 -6.87
N ARG A 129 -26.98 8.47 -7.37
CA ARG A 129 -28.00 8.27 -8.44
C ARG A 129 -29.38 7.83 -7.90
N ARG A 130 -29.61 7.91 -6.60
CA ARG A 130 -30.94 7.76 -5.97
C ARG A 130 -31.37 9.10 -5.38
#